data_AF-A0A7X6Y0P1-F1
#
_entry.id   AF-A0A7X6Y0P1-F1
#
_cell.length_a   1.000
_cell.length_b   1.000
_cell.length_c   1.000
_cell.angle_alpha   90.00
_cell.angle_beta   90.00
_cell.angle_gamma   90.00
#
_symmetry.space_group_name_H-M   'P 1'
#
loop_
_entity.id
_entity.type
_entity.pdbx_description
1 polymer ?
#
loop_
_entity_poly.entity_id
_entity_poly.type
_entity_poly.pdbx_seq_one_letter_code
_entity_poly.pdbx_strand_id
1 'polypeptide(L)' 'MKKYVYLFHEGNAKMRDLLGGKGANLAEMTSIGLPVPRGFTITTEACTRYYNDGKVIAKDI' A
#
# COMPACT_ATOMS: atom_id res chain seq x y z
N MET A 1 -4.89 8.15 -13.71
CA MET A 1 -5.50 7.57 -12.48
C MET A 1 -4.40 7.21 -11.51
N LYS A 2 -4.60 7.46 -10.22
CA LYS A 2 -3.64 7.12 -9.16
C LYS A 2 -3.85 5.66 -8.75
N LYS A 3 -2.77 4.90 -8.49
CA LYS A 3 -2.84 3.51 -8.02
C LYS A 3 -2.87 3.48 -6.49
N TYR A 4 -3.92 2.90 -5.90
CA TYR A 4 -4.13 2.87 -4.45
C TYR A 4 -3.86 1.52 -3.78
N VAL A 5 -3.76 0.44 -4.55
CA VAL A 5 -3.52 -0.91 -4.03
C VAL A 5 -2.23 -1.44 -4.65
N TYR A 6 -1.31 -1.90 -3.79
CA TYR A 6 -0.07 -2.54 -4.21
C TYR A 6 -0.01 -3.95 -3.60
N LEU A 7 0.15 -4.96 -4.44
CA LEU A 7 0.51 -6.30 -3.97
C LEU A 7 1.90 -6.23 -3.33
N PHE A 8 2.21 -7.12 -2.37
CA PHE A 8 3.52 -7.06 -1.70
C PHE A 8 4.71 -7.17 -2.67
N HIS A 9 4.58 -7.92 -3.77
CA HIS A 9 5.63 -8.03 -4.80
C HIS A 9 5.76 -6.80 -5.70
N GLU A 10 4.90 -5.79 -5.55
CA GLU A 10 4.96 -4.51 -6.28
C GLU A 10 5.59 -3.39 -5.45
N GLY A 11 5.97 -3.69 -4.20
CA GLY A 11 6.55 -2.72 -3.27
C GLY A 11 7.98 -3.05 -2.85
N ASN A 12 8.59 -2.15 -2.07
CA ASN A 12 9.87 -2.36 -1.39
C ASN A 12 10.04 -1.39 -0.22
N ALA A 13 11.14 -1.52 0.54
CA ALA A 13 11.43 -0.69 1.71
C ALA A 13 11.48 0.82 1.40
N LYS A 14 11.81 1.24 0.17
CA LYS A 14 11.89 2.66 -0.21
C LYS A 14 10.51 3.31 -0.34
N MET A 15 9.44 2.52 -0.42
CA MET A 15 8.06 3.02 -0.54
C MET A 15 7.41 3.28 0.82
N ARG A 16 8.20 3.56 1.86
CA ARG A 16 7.74 3.74 3.26
C ARG A 16 6.67 4.81 3.42
N ASP A 17 6.80 5.93 2.70
CA ASP A 17 5.86 7.04 2.80
C ASP A 17 4.52 6.72 2.11
N LEU A 18 4.55 5.86 1.09
CA LEU A 18 3.36 5.45 0.34
C LEU A 18 2.65 4.24 0.97
N LEU A 19 3.39 3.25 1.48
CA LEU A 19 2.87 1.99 2.00
C LEU A 19 2.81 1.95 3.54
N GLY A 20 3.39 2.93 4.21
CA GLY A 20 3.67 2.88 5.64
C GLY A 20 4.81 1.90 5.99
N GLY A 21 5.31 1.98 7.22
CA GLY A 21 6.44 1.15 7.67
C GLY A 21 6.17 -0.36 7.61
N LYS A 22 4.95 -0.79 7.96
CA LYS A 22 4.58 -2.21 7.93
C LYS A 22 4.43 -2.73 6.50
N GLY A 23 3.74 -1.99 5.63
CA GLY A 23 3.53 -2.37 4.23
C GLY A 23 4.85 -2.42 3.46
N ALA A 24 5.72 -1.43 3.64
CA ALA A 24 7.04 -1.39 3.03
C ALA A 24 7.93 -2.56 3.48
N ASN A 25 7.91 -2.92 4.77
CA ASN A 25 8.66 -4.08 5.26
C ASN A 25 8.08 -5.41 4.75
N LEU A 26 6.75 -5.59 4.69
CA LEU A 26 6.12 -6.78 4.11
C LEU A 26 6.48 -6.95 2.62
N ALA A 27 6.52 -5.83 1.89
CA ALA A 27 6.94 -5.81 0.50
C ALA A 27 8.43 -6.15 0.35
N GLU A 28 9.30 -5.57 1.18
CA GLU A 28 10.73 -5.90 1.19
C GLU A 28 10.99 -7.37 1.49
N MET A 29 10.35 -7.91 2.55
CA MET A 29 10.44 -9.33 2.91
C MET A 29 9.99 -10.24 1.75
N THR A 30 8.93 -9.85 1.03
CA THR A 30 8.46 -10.55 -0.17
C THR A 30 9.50 -10.46 -1.30
N SER A 31 10.08 -9.29 -1.53
CA SER A 31 11.08 -9.05 -2.59
C SER A 31 12.38 -9.82 -2.40
N ILE A 32 12.80 -10.06 -1.15
CA ILE A 32 14.00 -10.85 -0.83
C ILE A 32 13.71 -12.37 -0.70
N GLY A 33 12.49 -12.80 -0.98
CA GLY A 33 12.11 -14.21 -1.04
C GLY A 33 11.78 -14.87 0.30
N LEU A 34 11.51 -14.09 1.36
CA LEU A 34 10.99 -14.67 2.60
C LEU A 34 9.56 -15.20 2.40
N PRO A 35 9.16 -16.25 3.15
CA PRO A 35 7.82 -16.84 3.04
C PRO A 35 6.77 -15.94 3.68
N VAL A 36 6.42 -14.85 2.99
CA VAL A 36 5.34 -13.94 3.37
C VAL A 36 4.05 -14.41 2.70
N PRO A 37 2.94 -14.58 3.44
CA PRO A 37 1.64 -14.84 2.84
C PRO A 37 1.28 -13.77 1.81
N ARG A 38 0.61 -14.17 0.73
CA ARG A 38 0.16 -13.22 -0.30
C ARG A 38 -0.74 -12.16 0.33
N GLY A 39 -0.53 -10.91 -0.06
CA GLY A 39 -1.28 -9.78 0.45
C GLY A 39 -1.00 -8.51 -0.32
N PHE A 40 -1.61 -7.43 0.15
CA PHE A 40 -1.51 -6.12 -0.47
C PHE A 40 -1.55 -5.03 0.60
N THR A 41 -1.16 -3.83 0.20
CA THR A 41 -1.27 -2.61 1.01
C THR A 41 -2.11 -1.58 0.27
N ILE A 42 -3.06 -0.99 0.99
CA ILE A 42 -3.77 0.22 0.56
C ILE A 42 -2.91 1.42 0.96
N THR A 43 -2.61 2.31 0.02
CA THR A 43 -1.61 3.37 0.24
C THR A 43 -2.06 4.42 1.25
N THR A 44 -1.08 5.15 1.80
CA THR A 44 -1.32 6.35 2.62
C THR A 44 -2.08 7.42 1.85
N GLU A 45 -1.86 7.54 0.55
CA GLU A 45 -2.59 8.49 -0.31
C GLU A 45 -4.08 8.14 -0.45
N ALA A 46 -4.44 6.85 -0.41
CA ALA A 46 -5.84 6.43 -0.37
C ALA A 46 -6.51 6.91 0.94
N CYS A 47 -5.77 6.87 2.05
CA CYS A 47 -6.21 7.42 3.33
C CYS A 47 -6.39 8.94 3.24
N THR A 48 -5.45 9.68 2.64
CA THR A 48 -5.60 11.12 2.41
C THR A 48 -6.85 11.42 1.57
N ARG A 49 -7.10 10.65 0.50
CA ARG A 49 -8.31 10.83 -0.32
C ARG A 49 -9.58 10.58 0.48
N TYR A 50 -9.64 9.51 1.27
CA TYR A 50 -10.78 9.24 2.15
C TYR A 50 -11.11 10.42 3.07
N TYR A 51 -10.10 11.07 3.65
CA TYR A 51 -10.32 12.26 4.48
C TYR A 51 -10.80 13.48 3.67
N ASN A 52 -10.22 13.71 2.49
CA ASN A 52 -10.64 14.78 1.59
C ASN A 52 -12.08 14.59 1.08
N ASP A 53 -12.56 13.34 1.04
CA ASP A 53 -13.91 12.97 0.60
C ASP A 53 -14.94 12.95 1.72
N GLY A 54 -14.60 13.54 2.87
CA GLY A 54 -15.50 13.56 4.01
C GLY A 54 -15.68 12.19 4.66
N LYS A 55 -14.61 11.39 4.70
CA LYS A 55 -14.59 10.04 5.28
C LYS A 55 -15.49 9.05 4.52
N VAL A 56 -15.46 9.15 3.19
CA VAL A 56 -16.17 8.24 2.28
C VAL A 56 -15.16 7.64 1.30
N ILE A 57 -15.28 6.34 1.02
CA ILE A 57 -14.47 5.69 -0.01
C ILE A 57 -15.07 6.07 -1.38
N ALA A 58 -14.25 6.65 -2.25
CA ALA A 58 -14.69 7.01 -3.60
C ALA A 58 -15.07 5.76 -4.41
N LYS A 59 -16.11 5.87 -5.24
CA LYS A 59 -16.69 4.73 -5.98
C LYS A 59 -15.81 4.24 -7.13
N ASP A 60 -14.85 5.04 -7.54
CA ASP A 60 -13.91 4.81 -8.64
C ASP A 60 -12.55 4.27 -8.16
N ILE A 61 -12.46 3.84 -6.90
CA ILE A 61 -11.32 3.13 -6.29
C ILE A 61 -11.57 1.62 -6.34
#